data_AF-A0A813IPI8-F1
#
_entry.id   AF-A0A813IPI8-F1
#
_cell.length_a   1.000
_cell.length_b   1.000
_cell.length_c   1.000
_cell.angle_alpha   90.00
_cell.angle_beta   90.00
_cell.angle_gamma   90.00
#
_symmetry.space_group_name_H-M   'P 1'
#
loop_
_entity.id
_entity.type
_entity.pdbx_description
1 polymer ?
#
loop_
_entity_poly.entity_id
_entity_poly.type
_entity_poly.pdbx_seq_one_letter_code
_entity_poly.pdbx_strand_id
1 'polypeptide(L)'
;MDSWMNTPVPSNSTQGPKRRKLQPGSLDEKFKRLTIVNGKLGLHLAARSRLHDACNVRVITLGDKHPVSIAMTEAGRAYFLRKKTVQPQQLGSPHLYVWASAILAARKLQDIPEPDLQLLNAHVAAYDAPGSLSHLVNVCTISKAWAPETVRLEFAVAEELQLVLQAVLKALANTGGDLKAGPPPKSKHERAVAKLLLELGEGPEIAGE
;
A
#
# COMPACT_ATOMS: atom_id res chain seq x y z
N MET A 1 -18.60 70.23 -17.47
CA MET A 1 -18.35 69.14 -16.50
C MET A 1 -17.46 68.18 -17.23
N ASP A 2 -16.19 68.54 -17.21
CA ASP A 2 -15.13 68.05 -18.08
C ASP A 2 -14.12 67.29 -17.23
N SER A 3 -13.27 66.51 -17.92
CA SER A 3 -11.97 66.05 -17.44
C SER A 3 -11.91 64.78 -16.58
N TRP A 4 -12.27 63.62 -17.17
CA TRP A 4 -11.78 62.31 -16.68
C TRP A 4 -11.22 61.37 -17.77
N MET A 5 -11.11 61.81 -19.03
CA MET A 5 -10.64 60.95 -20.15
C MET A 5 -9.31 61.39 -20.76
N ASN A 6 -8.30 61.72 -19.96
CA ASN A 6 -6.92 61.84 -20.45
C ASN A 6 -5.91 61.63 -19.32
N THR A 7 -5.68 60.37 -18.94
CA THR A 7 -4.46 59.98 -18.25
C THR A 7 -3.54 59.31 -19.26
N PRO A 8 -2.32 59.83 -19.50
CA PRO A 8 -1.38 59.20 -20.43
C PRO A 8 -0.94 57.84 -19.88
N VAL A 9 -0.99 56.84 -20.74
CA VAL A 9 -0.44 55.50 -20.47
C VAL A 9 1.07 55.66 -20.22
N PRO A 10 1.62 55.20 -19.07
CA PRO A 10 3.05 55.19 -18.89
C PRO A 10 3.65 54.23 -19.93
N SER A 11 4.44 54.78 -20.85
CA SER A 11 5.26 54.03 -21.80
C SER A 11 6.37 53.31 -21.05
N ASN A 12 6.01 52.20 -20.42
CA ASN A 12 6.99 51.33 -19.81
C ASN A 12 7.79 50.67 -20.94
N SER A 13 8.99 51.18 -21.15
CA SER A 13 10.02 50.65 -22.03
C SER A 13 10.01 49.12 -22.00
N THR A 14 9.90 48.51 -23.17
CA THR A 14 9.91 47.08 -23.43
C THR A 14 11.15 46.40 -22.84
N GLN A 15 11.15 46.11 -21.55
CA GLN A 15 12.01 45.06 -21.00
C GLN A 15 11.32 43.74 -21.31
N GLY A 16 11.65 43.19 -22.47
CA GLY A 16 11.29 41.81 -22.80
C GLY A 16 11.69 40.87 -21.66
N PRO A 17 11.00 39.72 -21.50
CA PRO A 17 11.31 38.78 -20.45
C PRO A 17 12.80 38.47 -20.50
N LYS A 18 13.54 38.79 -19.43
CA LYS A 18 14.95 38.44 -19.29
C LYS A 18 15.07 36.94 -19.49
N ARG A 19 15.41 36.52 -20.71
CA ARG A 19 15.80 35.15 -21.03
C ARG A 19 16.93 34.83 -20.08
N ARG A 20 16.67 34.00 -19.07
CA ARG A 20 17.71 33.34 -18.29
C ARG A 20 18.64 32.70 -19.33
N LYS A 21 19.87 33.22 -19.43
CA LYS A 21 20.92 32.59 -20.23
C LYS A 21 21.09 31.18 -19.67
N LEU A 22 20.53 30.19 -20.37
CA LEU A 22 20.83 28.79 -20.15
C LEU A 22 22.32 28.65 -20.36
N GLN A 23 23.08 28.51 -19.28
CA GLN A 23 24.48 28.12 -19.39
C GLN A 23 24.50 26.80 -20.18
N PRO A 24 25.36 26.67 -21.20
CA PRO A 24 25.49 25.43 -21.92
C PRO A 24 26.24 24.44 -21.01
N GLY A 25 25.52 23.85 -20.06
CA GLY A 25 25.99 22.65 -19.38
C GLY A 25 26.31 21.60 -20.43
N SER A 26 27.34 20.80 -20.16
CA SER A 26 27.73 19.69 -21.03
C SER A 26 26.51 18.85 -21.40
N LEU A 27 26.47 18.28 -22.61
CA LEU A 27 25.42 17.33 -22.98
C LEU A 27 25.26 16.25 -21.91
N ASP A 28 26.36 15.81 -21.29
CA ASP A 28 26.36 14.84 -20.19
C ASP A 28 25.62 15.35 -18.95
N GLU A 29 25.73 16.62 -18.59
CA GLU A 29 24.99 17.21 -17.46
C GLU A 29 23.50 17.29 -17.78
N LYS A 30 23.14 17.64 -19.02
CA LYS A 30 21.74 17.65 -19.47
C LYS A 30 21.15 16.24 -19.48
N PHE A 31 21.90 15.24 -19.94
CA PHE A 31 21.50 13.83 -19.89
C PHE A 31 21.36 13.34 -18.46
N LYS A 32 22.34 13.57 -17.58
CA LYS A 32 22.24 13.23 -16.15
C LYS A 32 21.01 13.84 -15.51
N ARG A 33 20.75 15.13 -15.76
CA ARG A 33 19.57 15.82 -15.24
C ARG A 33 18.27 15.21 -15.77
N LEU A 34 18.19 14.91 -17.06
CA LEU A 34 17.02 14.27 -17.66
C LEU A 34 16.78 12.87 -17.08
N THR A 35 17.84 12.09 -16.87
CA THR A 35 17.75 10.77 -16.23
C THR A 35 17.24 10.86 -14.80
N ILE A 36 17.75 11.81 -14.00
CA ILE A 36 17.25 12.06 -12.64
C ILE A 36 15.77 12.46 -12.69
N VAL A 37 15.38 13.40 -13.56
CA VAL A 37 13.99 13.85 -13.70
C VAL A 37 13.07 12.69 -14.10
N ASN A 38 13.47 11.87 -15.08
CA ASN A 38 12.69 10.69 -15.50
C ASN A 38 12.59 9.66 -14.37
N GLY A 39 13.67 9.43 -13.61
CA GLY A 39 13.67 8.56 -12.43
C GLY A 39 12.67 9.04 -11.37
N LYS A 40 12.70 10.35 -11.05
CA LYS A 40 11.75 10.97 -10.11
C LYS A 40 10.30 10.86 -10.60
N LEU A 41 10.04 11.21 -11.86
CA LEU A 41 8.70 11.10 -12.45
C LEU A 41 8.19 9.65 -12.42
N GLY A 42 9.04 8.69 -12.74
CA GLY A 42 8.72 7.26 -12.65
C GLY A 42 8.35 6.83 -11.23
N LEU A 43 9.11 7.27 -10.21
CA LEU A 43 8.79 6.99 -8.82
C LEU A 43 7.50 7.67 -8.36
N HIS A 44 7.25 8.92 -8.75
CA HIS A 44 6.01 9.63 -8.42
C HIS A 44 4.79 8.96 -9.05
N LEU A 45 4.89 8.56 -10.32
CA LEU A 45 3.83 7.81 -10.99
C LEU A 45 3.57 6.47 -10.29
N ALA A 46 4.63 5.75 -9.95
CA ALA A 46 4.52 4.49 -9.21
C ALA A 46 3.88 4.71 -7.82
N ALA A 47 4.29 5.75 -7.09
CA ALA A 47 3.71 6.09 -5.80
C ALA A 47 2.22 6.42 -5.90
N ARG A 48 1.83 7.19 -6.91
CA ARG A 48 0.42 7.51 -7.17
C ARG A 48 -0.38 6.27 -7.55
N SER A 49 0.17 5.40 -8.37
CA SER A 49 -0.47 4.10 -8.67
C SER A 49 -0.67 3.28 -7.40
N ARG A 50 0.29 3.28 -6.46
CA ARG A 50 0.14 2.57 -5.18
C ARG A 50 -0.89 3.21 -4.26
N LEU A 51 -1.07 4.54 -4.30
CA LEU A 51 -2.17 5.20 -3.60
C LEU A 51 -3.54 4.75 -4.15
N HIS A 52 -3.67 4.59 -5.47
CA HIS A 52 -4.87 4.01 -6.06
C HIS A 52 -5.04 2.54 -5.66
N ASP A 53 -3.96 1.74 -5.67
CA ASP A 53 -3.99 0.35 -5.20
C ASP A 53 -4.36 0.29 -3.71
N ALA A 54 -3.97 1.28 -2.90
CA ALA A 54 -4.26 1.35 -1.46
C ALA A 54 -5.75 1.44 -1.16
N CYS A 55 -6.55 2.00 -2.08
CA CYS A 55 -8.01 2.01 -1.95
C CYS A 55 -8.59 0.58 -1.97
N ASN A 56 -7.94 -0.32 -2.69
CA ASN A 56 -8.40 -1.70 -2.88
C ASN A 56 -7.67 -2.69 -1.97
N VAL A 57 -6.39 -2.45 -1.68
CA VAL A 57 -5.50 -3.34 -0.93
C VAL A 57 -5.02 -2.64 0.35
N ARG A 58 -5.39 -3.21 1.49
CA ARG A 58 -4.89 -2.81 2.81
C ARG A 58 -3.68 -3.65 3.17
N VAL A 59 -2.64 -3.01 3.68
CA VAL A 59 -1.36 -3.65 4.01
C VAL A 59 -1.00 -3.34 5.45
N ILE A 60 -0.63 -4.37 6.21
CA ILE A 60 -0.14 -4.23 7.57
C ILE A 60 1.10 -5.10 7.76
N THR A 61 2.10 -4.56 8.46
CA THR A 61 3.30 -5.29 8.85
C THR A 61 3.24 -5.68 10.32
N LEU A 62 3.57 -6.93 10.62
CA LEU A 62 3.55 -7.51 11.96
C LEU A 62 4.83 -8.28 12.23
N GLY A 63 5.14 -8.52 13.50
CA GLY A 63 6.18 -9.48 13.88
C GLY A 63 5.86 -10.88 13.36
N ASP A 64 6.88 -11.64 12.98
CA ASP A 64 6.74 -13.03 12.51
C ASP A 64 6.21 -13.98 13.60
N LYS A 65 6.51 -13.67 14.87
CA LYS A 65 6.02 -14.38 16.07
C LYS A 65 4.62 -13.95 16.52
N HIS A 66 4.00 -12.97 15.85
CA HIS A 66 2.65 -12.52 16.22
C HIS A 66 1.63 -13.66 16.01
N PRO A 67 0.65 -13.88 16.90
CA PRO A 67 -0.29 -15.01 16.81
C PRO A 67 -1.00 -15.11 15.45
N VAL A 68 -1.38 -13.97 14.87
CA VAL A 68 -2.04 -13.92 13.55
C VAL A 68 -1.06 -14.28 12.42
N SER A 69 0.20 -13.83 12.51
CA SER A 69 1.25 -14.15 11.53
C SER A 69 1.53 -15.65 11.48
N ILE A 70 1.60 -16.28 12.67
CA ILE A 70 1.78 -17.73 12.81
C ILE A 70 0.59 -18.46 12.19
N ALA A 71 -0.64 -18.11 12.59
CA ALA A 71 -1.85 -18.76 12.09
C ALA A 71 -2.00 -18.67 10.57
N MET A 72 -1.75 -17.50 9.98
CA MET A 72 -1.79 -17.30 8.53
C MET A 72 -0.72 -18.12 7.80
N THR A 73 0.50 -18.16 8.35
CA THR A 73 1.61 -18.95 7.77
C THR A 73 1.30 -20.45 7.83
N GLU A 74 0.79 -20.93 8.96
CA GLU A 74 0.39 -22.32 9.17
C GLU A 74 -0.78 -22.71 8.25
N ALA A 75 -1.80 -21.85 8.12
CA ALA A 75 -2.91 -22.10 7.21
C ALA A 75 -2.46 -22.20 5.74
N GLY A 76 -1.56 -21.30 5.31
CA GLY A 76 -0.94 -21.38 3.99
C GLY A 76 -0.18 -22.69 3.79
N ARG A 77 0.64 -23.11 4.75
CA ARG A 77 1.37 -24.39 4.69
C ARG A 77 0.42 -25.59 4.67
N ALA A 78 -0.59 -25.60 5.54
CA ALA A 78 -1.59 -26.66 5.64
C ALA A 78 -2.37 -26.81 4.33
N TYR A 79 -2.73 -25.69 3.68
CA TYR A 79 -3.34 -25.69 2.37
C TYR A 79 -2.46 -26.39 1.32
N PHE A 80 -1.18 -26.01 1.23
CA PHE A 80 -0.27 -26.62 0.24
C PHE A 80 0.02 -28.10 0.52
N LEU A 81 -0.01 -28.52 1.79
CA LEU A 81 0.07 -29.93 2.15
C LEU A 81 -1.18 -30.70 1.69
N ARG A 82 -2.38 -30.17 1.96
CA ARG A 82 -3.65 -30.78 1.51
C ARG A 82 -3.81 -30.80 0.00
N LYS A 83 -3.28 -29.78 -0.70
CA LYS A 83 -3.29 -29.73 -2.17
C LYS A 83 -2.50 -30.88 -2.81
N LYS A 84 -1.56 -31.51 -2.10
CA LYS A 84 -0.84 -32.69 -2.60
C LYS A 84 -1.70 -33.96 -2.59
N THR A 85 -2.71 -34.02 -1.73
CA THR A 85 -3.53 -35.20 -1.50
C THR A 85 -4.93 -35.10 -2.10
N VAL A 86 -5.45 -33.87 -2.26
CA VAL A 86 -6.82 -33.60 -2.72
C VAL A 86 -6.78 -32.82 -4.03
N GLN A 87 -7.75 -33.07 -4.93
CA GLN A 87 -7.82 -32.35 -6.20
C GLN A 87 -7.99 -30.83 -6.00
N PRO A 88 -7.28 -29.99 -6.78
CA PRO A 88 -7.33 -28.55 -6.62
C PRO A 88 -8.72 -27.93 -6.70
N GLN A 89 -9.63 -28.47 -7.53
CA GLN A 89 -10.98 -27.90 -7.66
C GLN A 89 -11.81 -28.03 -6.37
N GLN A 90 -11.49 -29.00 -5.50
CA GLN A 90 -12.24 -29.24 -4.27
C GLN A 90 -11.78 -28.36 -3.10
N LEU A 91 -10.53 -27.90 -3.11
CA LEU A 91 -10.00 -27.05 -2.04
C LEU A 91 -10.31 -25.56 -2.24
N GLY A 92 -10.59 -25.09 -3.46
CA GLY A 92 -10.73 -23.65 -3.70
C GLY A 92 -9.38 -22.93 -3.70
N SER A 93 -9.34 -21.65 -3.29
CA SER A 93 -8.12 -20.83 -3.36
C SER A 93 -7.44 -20.67 -1.99
N PRO A 94 -6.09 -20.63 -1.93
CA PRO A 94 -5.32 -20.59 -0.67
C PRO A 94 -5.65 -19.38 0.19
N HIS A 95 -5.87 -18.22 -0.42
CA HIS A 95 -6.10 -16.96 0.30
C HIS A 95 -7.38 -17.00 1.15
N LEU A 96 -8.35 -17.85 0.81
CA LEU A 96 -9.58 -18.00 1.60
C LEU A 96 -9.31 -18.70 2.96
N TYR A 97 -8.40 -19.68 2.98
CA TYR A 97 -7.97 -20.33 4.21
C TYR A 97 -7.11 -19.42 5.06
N VAL A 98 -6.24 -18.66 4.41
CA VAL A 98 -5.42 -17.64 5.07
C VAL A 98 -6.33 -16.58 5.71
N TRP A 99 -7.35 -16.10 4.99
CA TRP A 99 -8.36 -15.18 5.53
C TRP A 99 -9.08 -15.78 6.75
N ALA A 100 -9.64 -16.98 6.62
CA ALA A 100 -10.33 -17.63 7.74
C ALA A 100 -9.43 -17.77 8.98
N SER A 101 -8.16 -18.18 8.78
CA SER A 101 -7.19 -18.27 9.87
C SER A 101 -6.87 -16.92 10.51
N ALA A 102 -6.80 -15.86 9.70
CA ALA A 102 -6.57 -14.50 10.19
C ALA A 102 -7.73 -14.03 11.08
N ILE A 103 -8.98 -14.24 10.67
CA ILE A 103 -10.17 -13.89 11.47
C ILE A 103 -10.19 -14.68 12.78
N LEU A 104 -9.96 -15.99 12.72
CA LEU A 104 -9.97 -16.86 13.90
C LEU A 104 -8.85 -16.50 14.90
N ALA A 105 -7.69 -16.11 14.41
CA ALA A 105 -6.57 -15.67 15.25
C ALA A 105 -6.82 -14.26 15.79
N ALA A 106 -7.36 -13.34 14.98
CA ALA A 106 -7.72 -11.99 15.39
C ALA A 106 -8.71 -12.03 16.56
N ARG A 107 -9.78 -12.83 16.49
CA ARG A 107 -10.77 -13.01 17.59
C ARG A 107 -10.18 -13.43 18.94
N LYS A 108 -8.96 -13.98 18.95
CA LYS A 108 -8.27 -14.46 20.16
C LYS A 108 -7.26 -13.43 20.69
N LEU A 109 -7.07 -12.31 20.01
CA LEU A 109 -6.21 -11.23 20.51
C LEU A 109 -6.86 -10.58 21.72
N GLN A 110 -6.00 -10.11 22.63
CA GLN A 110 -6.42 -9.33 23.78
C GLN A 110 -6.79 -7.91 23.34
N ASP A 111 -7.60 -7.22 24.14
CA ASP A 111 -7.95 -5.80 23.96
C ASP A 111 -8.65 -5.44 22.62
N ILE A 112 -9.44 -6.37 22.08
CA ILE A 112 -10.37 -6.05 20.99
C ILE A 112 -11.63 -5.39 21.57
N PRO A 113 -12.04 -4.22 21.05
CA PRO A 113 -13.31 -3.62 21.42
C PRO A 113 -14.47 -4.58 21.18
N GLU A 114 -15.39 -4.68 22.15
CA GLU A 114 -16.59 -5.53 22.04
C GLU A 114 -17.37 -5.41 20.71
N PRO A 115 -17.61 -4.21 20.13
CA PRO A 115 -18.29 -4.13 18.83
C PRO A 115 -17.50 -4.79 17.68
N ASP A 116 -16.17 -4.66 17.70
CA ASP A 116 -15.30 -5.29 16.69
C ASP A 116 -15.30 -6.81 16.89
N LEU A 117 -15.26 -7.29 18.14
CA LEU A 117 -15.34 -8.72 18.44
C LEU A 117 -16.66 -9.35 17.98
N GLN A 118 -17.78 -8.65 18.17
CA GLN A 118 -19.10 -9.08 17.70
C GLN A 118 -19.16 -9.19 16.18
N LEU A 119 -18.58 -8.22 15.44
CA LEU A 119 -18.47 -8.30 13.98
C LEU A 119 -17.68 -9.53 13.54
N LEU A 120 -16.55 -9.82 14.18
CA LEU A 120 -15.74 -11.00 13.85
C LEU A 120 -16.47 -12.31 14.19
N ASN A 121 -17.19 -12.37 15.30
CA ASN A 121 -18.00 -13.53 15.68
C ASN A 121 -19.14 -13.78 14.70
N ALA A 122 -19.86 -12.73 14.31
CA ALA A 122 -20.94 -12.80 13.32
C ALA A 122 -20.39 -13.26 11.96
N HIS A 123 -19.24 -12.73 11.53
CA HIS A 123 -18.58 -13.18 10.30
C HIS A 123 -18.28 -14.68 10.34
N VAL A 124 -17.74 -15.21 11.44
CA VAL A 124 -17.43 -16.65 11.55
C VAL A 124 -18.70 -17.49 11.59
N ALA A 125 -19.79 -17.01 12.20
CA ALA A 125 -21.06 -17.72 12.24
C ALA A 125 -21.80 -17.73 10.88
N ALA A 126 -21.56 -16.73 10.02
CA ALA A 126 -22.24 -16.58 8.74
C ALA A 126 -21.70 -17.49 7.62
N TYR A 127 -20.50 -18.06 7.78
CA TYR A 127 -19.84 -18.83 6.72
C TYR A 127 -19.32 -20.18 7.22
N ASP A 128 -19.89 -21.26 6.69
CA ASP A 128 -19.53 -22.63 7.08
C ASP A 128 -18.20 -23.11 6.48
N ALA A 129 -17.81 -22.58 5.31
CA ALA A 129 -16.63 -23.04 4.59
C ALA A 129 -15.87 -21.85 3.95
N PRO A 130 -14.52 -21.84 3.96
CA PRO A 130 -13.75 -20.78 3.32
C PRO A 130 -14.08 -20.57 1.84
N GLY A 131 -14.47 -21.64 1.13
CA GLY A 131 -14.80 -21.58 -0.29
C GLY A 131 -16.00 -20.68 -0.63
N SER A 132 -16.95 -20.48 0.30
CA SER A 132 -18.11 -19.61 0.06
C SER A 132 -17.73 -18.12 -0.02
N LEU A 133 -16.55 -17.75 0.49
CA LEU A 133 -16.04 -16.38 0.51
C LEU A 133 -15.31 -15.98 -0.78
N SER A 134 -15.27 -16.84 -1.80
CA SER A 134 -14.50 -16.62 -3.03
C SER A 134 -14.87 -15.34 -3.78
N HIS A 135 -16.12 -14.89 -3.68
CA HIS A 135 -16.63 -13.67 -4.30
C HIS A 135 -16.46 -12.42 -3.44
N LEU A 136 -16.10 -12.57 -2.16
CA LEU A 136 -15.98 -11.48 -1.19
C LEU A 136 -14.53 -11.21 -0.80
N VAL A 137 -13.65 -12.22 -0.83
CA VAL A 137 -12.24 -12.09 -0.47
C VAL A 137 -11.39 -12.18 -1.74
N ASN A 138 -10.92 -11.03 -2.20
CA ASN A 138 -10.13 -10.90 -3.42
C ASN A 138 -8.66 -11.22 -3.18
N VAL A 139 -8.10 -10.73 -2.07
CA VAL A 139 -6.71 -10.94 -1.67
C VAL A 139 -6.64 -11.15 -0.16
N CYS A 140 -5.94 -12.20 0.26
CA CYS A 140 -5.49 -12.36 1.63
C CYS A 140 -4.18 -13.15 1.63
N THR A 141 -3.06 -12.45 1.78
CA THR A 141 -1.74 -13.09 1.67
C THR A 141 -0.83 -12.69 2.82
N ILE A 142 0.13 -13.56 3.11
CA ILE A 142 1.22 -13.33 4.05
C ILE A 142 2.55 -13.58 3.32
N SER A 143 3.48 -12.64 3.46
CA SER A 143 4.81 -12.74 2.86
C SER A 143 5.88 -12.15 3.79
N LYS A 144 7.15 -12.46 3.56
CA LYS A 144 8.23 -11.84 4.32
C LYS A 144 8.29 -10.34 4.01
N ALA A 145 8.33 -9.51 5.04
CA ALA A 145 8.55 -8.08 4.88
C ALA A 145 10.06 -7.78 4.72
N TRP A 146 10.37 -6.52 4.43
CA TRP A 146 11.76 -6.07 4.27
C TRP A 146 12.51 -6.03 5.60
N ALA A 147 11.84 -5.60 6.67
CA ALA A 147 12.44 -5.58 7.99
C ALA A 147 12.63 -7.01 8.52
N PRO A 148 13.76 -7.31 9.18
CA PRO A 148 14.01 -8.62 9.75
C PRO A 148 12.92 -8.96 10.78
N GLU A 149 12.58 -10.24 10.91
CA GLU A 149 11.57 -10.74 11.86
C GLU A 149 10.16 -10.15 11.69
N THR A 150 9.87 -9.59 10.51
CA THR A 150 8.54 -9.06 10.20
C THR A 150 7.94 -9.73 8.97
N VAL A 151 6.61 -9.79 8.95
CA VAL A 151 5.80 -10.27 7.84
C VAL A 151 4.88 -9.16 7.36
N ARG A 152 4.56 -9.21 6.07
CA ARG A 152 3.59 -8.34 5.41
C ARG A 152 2.32 -9.11 5.15
N LEU A 153 1.21 -8.57 5.64
CA LEU A 153 -0.13 -9.08 5.39
C LEU A 153 -0.82 -8.13 4.42
N GLU A 154 -1.43 -8.69 3.39
CA GLU A 154 -2.20 -7.93 2.39
C GLU A 154 -3.64 -8.43 2.36
N PHE A 155 -4.58 -7.50 2.38
CA PHE A 155 -6.00 -7.76 2.37
C PHE A 155 -6.69 -6.94 1.28
N ALA A 156 -7.56 -7.58 0.50
CA ALA A 156 -8.50 -6.91 -0.38
C ALA A 156 -9.81 -7.68 -0.34
N VAL A 157 -10.89 -6.98 0.00
CA VAL A 157 -12.23 -7.56 0.16
C VAL A 157 -13.27 -6.72 -0.55
N ALA A 158 -14.41 -7.32 -0.88
CA ALA A 158 -15.59 -6.64 -1.39
C ALA A 158 -16.18 -5.67 -0.33
N GLU A 159 -17.08 -4.79 -0.76
CA GLU A 159 -17.63 -3.72 0.08
C GLU A 159 -18.32 -4.28 1.35
N GLU A 160 -19.00 -5.42 1.20
CA GLU A 160 -19.76 -6.10 2.24
C GLU A 160 -18.88 -6.55 3.42
N LEU A 161 -17.59 -6.82 3.18
CA LEU A 161 -16.65 -7.25 4.22
C LEU A 161 -15.76 -6.11 4.74
N GLN A 162 -15.97 -4.87 4.30
CA GLN A 162 -15.11 -3.75 4.70
C GLN A 162 -15.15 -3.50 6.21
N LEU A 163 -16.31 -3.63 6.86
CA LEU A 163 -16.42 -3.47 8.32
C LEU A 163 -15.66 -4.57 9.07
N VAL A 164 -15.74 -5.81 8.59
CA VAL A 164 -15.00 -6.94 9.15
C VAL A 164 -13.49 -6.72 8.99
N LEU A 165 -13.06 -6.30 7.80
CA LEU A 165 -11.65 -5.98 7.55
C LEU A 165 -11.15 -4.84 8.45
N GLN A 166 -11.95 -3.79 8.64
CA GLN A 166 -11.58 -2.70 9.54
C GLN A 166 -11.42 -3.17 10.99
N ALA A 167 -12.32 -4.02 11.49
CA ALA A 167 -12.20 -4.63 12.82
C ALA A 167 -10.90 -5.45 12.96
N VAL A 168 -10.55 -6.25 11.94
CA VAL A 168 -9.27 -6.99 11.91
C VAL A 168 -8.08 -6.03 11.94
N LEU A 169 -8.06 -5.02 11.06
CA LEU A 169 -6.94 -4.09 10.98
C LEU A 169 -6.75 -3.29 12.27
N LYS A 170 -7.84 -2.88 12.93
CA LYS A 170 -7.79 -2.23 14.25
C LYS A 170 -7.22 -3.16 15.31
N ALA A 171 -7.70 -4.41 15.38
CA ALA A 171 -7.20 -5.39 16.33
C ALA A 171 -5.69 -5.68 16.13
N LEU A 172 -5.25 -5.76 14.88
CA LEU A 172 -3.84 -5.93 14.54
C LEU A 172 -3.01 -4.69 14.86
N ALA A 173 -3.52 -3.48 14.61
CA ALA A 173 -2.84 -2.24 14.96
C ALA A 173 -2.65 -2.12 16.49
N ASN A 174 -3.69 -2.44 17.27
CA ASN A 174 -3.65 -2.41 18.73
C ASN A 174 -2.62 -3.39 19.33
N THR A 175 -2.23 -4.42 18.58
CA THR A 175 -1.28 -5.46 19.00
C THR A 175 0.12 -5.26 18.41
N GLY A 176 0.43 -4.06 17.92
CA GLY A 176 1.76 -3.68 17.42
C GLY A 176 1.91 -3.79 15.90
N GLY A 177 0.80 -3.91 15.16
CA GLY A 177 0.78 -3.86 13.71
C GLY A 177 0.94 -2.45 13.15
N ASP A 178 1.76 -2.34 12.12
CA ASP A 178 2.06 -1.07 11.44
C ASP A 178 1.32 -1.02 10.11
N LEU A 179 0.23 -0.25 10.08
CA LEU A 179 -0.65 -0.10 8.92
C LEU A 179 0.01 0.79 7.87
N LYS A 180 0.14 0.29 6.64
CA LYS A 180 0.79 1.02 5.54
C LYS A 180 -0.22 1.64 4.60
N ALA A 181 0.09 2.86 4.15
CA ALA A 181 -0.62 3.55 3.09
C ALA A 181 -0.28 2.93 1.72
N GLY A 182 -0.84 1.75 1.47
CA GLY A 182 -0.72 1.03 0.21
C GLY A 182 0.41 0.00 0.15
N PRO A 183 0.49 -0.74 -0.98
CA PRO A 183 1.50 -1.77 -1.16
C PRO A 183 2.91 -1.17 -1.24
N PRO A 184 3.96 -1.94 -0.94
CA PRO A 184 5.34 -1.49 -1.09
C PRO A 184 5.76 -1.41 -2.58
N PRO A 185 6.92 -0.81 -2.90
CA PRO A 185 7.49 -0.79 -4.25
C PRO A 185 7.58 -2.20 -4.87
N LYS A 186 7.02 -2.37 -6.07
CA LYS A 186 6.79 -3.69 -6.69
C LYS A 186 8.10 -4.31 -7.18
N SER A 187 9.02 -3.51 -7.75
CA SER A 187 10.20 -4.05 -8.46
C SER A 187 11.55 -3.75 -7.80
N LYS A 188 12.54 -4.63 -8.04
CA LYS A 188 13.95 -4.40 -7.63
C LYS A 188 14.49 -3.10 -8.22
N HIS A 189 14.10 -2.77 -9.45
CA HIS A 189 14.51 -1.55 -10.15
C HIS A 189 13.92 -0.31 -9.50
N GLU A 190 12.64 -0.35 -9.15
CA GLU A 190 11.98 0.75 -8.44
C GLU A 190 12.66 1.02 -7.09
N ARG A 191 12.98 -0.05 -6.35
CA ARG A 191 13.74 0.05 -5.09
C ARG A 191 15.15 0.60 -5.32
N ALA A 192 15.83 0.17 -6.37
CA ALA A 192 17.18 0.63 -6.71
C ALA A 192 17.18 2.11 -7.11
N VAL A 193 16.19 2.56 -7.88
CA VAL A 193 16.02 3.97 -8.27
C VAL A 193 15.71 4.84 -7.05
N ALA A 194 14.83 4.38 -6.15
CA ALA A 194 14.55 5.10 -4.90
C ALA A 194 15.81 5.24 -4.03
N LYS A 195 16.57 4.16 -3.87
CA LYS A 195 17.84 4.17 -3.12
C LYS A 195 18.86 5.11 -3.75
N LEU A 196 19.03 5.06 -5.08
CA LEU A 196 19.99 5.89 -5.80
C LEU A 196 19.64 7.38 -5.74
N LEU A 197 18.36 7.74 -5.80
CA LEU A 197 17.93 9.12 -5.62
C LEU A 197 18.16 9.62 -4.20
N LEU A 198 17.94 8.79 -3.18
CA LEU A 198 18.29 9.09 -1.78
C LEU A 198 19.80 9.35 -1.61
N GLU A 199 20.65 8.48 -2.16
CA GLU A 199 22.12 8.63 -2.12
C GLU A 199 22.60 9.91 -2.82
N LEU A 200 21.87 10.39 -3.82
CA LEU A 200 22.15 11.64 -4.53
C LEU A 200 21.57 12.89 -3.84
N GLY A 201 20.89 12.75 -2.70
CA GLY A 201 20.20 13.87 -2.03
C GLY A 201 18.95 14.35 -2.77
N GLU A 202 18.46 13.57 -3.73
CA GLU A 202 17.36 13.88 -4.64
C GLU A 202 16.14 12.98 -4.36
N GLY A 203 16.10 12.34 -3.19
CA GLY A 203 14.99 11.50 -2.74
C GLY A 203 13.68 12.27 -2.63
N PRO A 204 12.52 11.59 -2.65
CA PRO A 204 11.25 12.26 -2.39
C PRO A 204 11.29 12.88 -0.99
N GLU A 205 11.02 14.19 -0.88
CA GLU A 205 10.59 14.79 0.38
C GLU A 205 9.28 14.11 0.76
N ILE A 206 9.36 13.13 1.67
CA ILE A 206 8.18 12.52 2.25
C ILE A 206 7.60 13.62 3.15
N ALA A 207 6.63 14.36 2.61
CA ALA A 207 5.90 15.34 3.38
C ALA A 207 5.14 14.63 4.50
N GLY A 208 5.64 14.79 5.74
CA GLY A 208 4.88 14.70 6.99
C GLY A 208 4.45 13.30 7.43
N GLU A 209 5.08 12.85 8.51
CA GLU A 209 4.46 12.03 9.56
C GLU A 209 3.17 12.69 10.10
#